data_AF-A0A6S7KD54-F1
#
_entry.id   AF-A0A6S7KD54-F1
#
_cell.length_a   1.000
_cell.length_b   1.000
_cell.length_c   1.000
_cell.angle_alpha   90.00
_cell.angle_beta   90.00
_cell.angle_gamma   90.00
#
_symmetry.space_group_name_H-M   'P 1'
#
loop_
_entity.id
_entity.type
_entity.pdbx_description
1 polymer ?
#
loop_
_entity_poly.entity_id
_entity_poly.type
_entity_poly.pdbx_seq_one_letter_code
_entity_poly.pdbx_strand_id
1 'polypeptide(L)'
;MLVIISTVLYLVDHAQLTQLVQVLECIGQQLDNGKQTDIIYLDMRKAFDRVRHGVLLDKLQNINIRGNLHSWFSSYLSGRKQRVTVPGGTSSSLAVTSGVPQ
;
A
#
# COMPACT_ATOMS: atom_id res chain seq x y z
N MET A 1 9.21 25.32 -6.26
CA MET A 1 9.53 23.97 -5.76
C MET A 1 8.22 23.21 -5.57
N LEU A 2 7.78 22.48 -6.59
CA LEU A 2 6.61 21.61 -6.49
C LEU A 2 7.15 20.21 -6.20
N VAL A 3 6.92 19.69 -4.99
CA VAL A 3 7.27 18.30 -4.65
C VAL A 3 6.14 17.43 -5.16
N ILE A 4 6.37 16.68 -6.24
CA ILE A 4 5.43 15.63 -6.66
C ILE A 4 5.61 14.47 -5.67
N ILE A 5 4.86 14.51 -4.56
CA ILE A 5 4.66 13.34 -3.71
C ILE A 5 3.73 12.43 -4.52
N SER A 6 4.29 11.39 -5.12
CA SER A 6 3.55 10.38 -5.88
C SER A 6 2.40 9.83 -5.02
N THR A 7 1.21 10.40 -5.21
CA THR A 7 -0.06 9.90 -4.67
C THR A 7 -0.76 9.06 -5.75
N VAL A 8 0.02 8.50 -6.68
CA VAL A 8 -0.44 7.60 -7.76
C VAL A 8 0.03 6.18 -7.45
N LEU A 9 -0.20 5.72 -6.24
CA LEU A 9 -0.25 4.30 -5.95
C LEU A 9 -1.66 4.04 -5.43
N TYR A 10 -2.39 3.12 -6.07
CA TYR A 10 -3.61 2.45 -5.59
C TYR A 10 -4.99 2.84 -6.15
N LEU A 11 -5.16 3.76 -7.11
CA LEU A 11 -6.49 3.97 -7.71
C LEU A 11 -6.52 3.72 -9.23
N VAL A 12 -7.11 2.55 -9.55
CA VAL A 12 -7.93 2.24 -10.72
C VAL A 12 -7.24 2.25 -12.10
N ASP A 13 -6.94 1.04 -12.56
CA ASP A 13 -7.18 0.55 -13.92
C ASP A 13 -6.42 1.17 -15.11
N HIS A 14 -5.17 1.58 -14.92
CA HIS A 14 -4.33 1.93 -16.06
C HIS A 14 -2.98 1.20 -16.02
N ALA A 15 -2.65 0.57 -17.15
CA ALA A 15 -1.42 -0.16 -17.39
C ALA A 15 -0.19 0.65 -16.95
N GLN A 16 0.85 -0.03 -16.46
CA GLN A 16 2.10 0.57 -15.98
C GLN A 16 2.68 1.65 -16.93
N LEU A 17 2.41 1.51 -18.23
CA LEU A 17 2.77 2.49 -19.26
C LEU A 17 2.06 3.84 -19.11
N THR A 18 0.75 3.87 -18.83
CA THR A 18 -0.02 5.12 -18.68
C THR A 18 0.51 5.95 -17.52
N GLN A 19 0.84 5.30 -16.40
CA GLN A 19 1.43 5.99 -15.24
C GLN A 19 2.79 6.61 -15.58
N LEU A 20 3.66 5.89 -16.30
CA LEU A 20 4.95 6.41 -16.72
C LEU A 20 4.80 7.60 -17.67
N VAL A 21 3.91 7.50 -18.66
CA VAL A 21 3.65 8.56 -19.63
C VAL A 21 3.14 9.83 -18.92
N GLN A 22 2.19 9.71 -18.00
CA GLN A 22 1.68 10.85 -17.23
C GLN A 22 2.77 11.57 -16.43
N VAL A 23 3.68 10.81 -15.80
CA VAL A 23 4.81 11.38 -15.05
C VAL A 23 5.75 12.12 -16.01
N LEU A 24 6.08 11.54 -17.15
CA LEU A 24 6.95 12.16 -18.15
C LEU A 24 6.33 13.43 -18.76
N GLU A 25 5.03 13.41 -19.09
CA GLU A 25 4.30 14.58 -19.57
C GLU A 25 4.32 15.71 -18.54
N CYS A 26 4.09 15.39 -17.27
CA CYS A 26 4.13 16.38 -16.19
C CYS A 26 5.51 17.03 -16.07
N ILE A 27 6.58 16.22 -16.11
CA ILE A 27 7.97 16.71 -16.08
C ILE A 27 8.25 17.58 -17.31
N GLY A 28 7.89 17.11 -18.51
CA GLY A 28 8.07 17.85 -19.76
C GLY A 28 7.42 19.22 -19.72
N GLN A 29 6.17 19.30 -19.28
CA GLN A 29 5.45 20.56 -19.15
C GLN A 29 6.10 21.53 -18.16
N GLN A 30 6.66 21.04 -17.05
CA GLN A 30 7.36 21.94 -16.11
C GLN A 30 8.69 22.45 -16.69
N LEU A 31 9.41 21.59 -17.41
CA LEU A 31 10.65 21.97 -18.11
C LEU A 31 10.38 23.01 -19.20
N ASP A 32 9.34 22.82 -20.01
CA ASP A 32 8.93 23.77 -21.05
C ASP A 32 8.58 25.15 -20.48
N ASN A 33 8.06 25.19 -19.25
CA ASN A 33 7.75 26.42 -18.52
C ASN A 33 8.95 27.02 -17.77
N GLY A 34 10.16 26.47 -17.93
CA GLY A 34 11.38 26.91 -17.25
C GLY A 34 11.33 26.73 -15.73
N LYS A 35 10.50 25.82 -15.22
CA LYS A 35 10.31 25.58 -13.78
C LYS A 35 11.23 24.47 -13.29
N GLN A 36 11.79 24.65 -12.09
CA GLN A 36 12.48 23.57 -11.39
C GLN A 36 11.49 22.51 -10.90
N THR A 37 11.80 21.25 -11.19
CA THR A 37 11.04 20.07 -10.78
C THR A 37 11.94 19.13 -10.00
N ASP A 38 11.50 18.74 -8.79
CA ASP A 38 12.20 17.79 -7.94
C ASP A 38 11.29 16.58 -7.69
N ILE A 39 11.85 15.38 -7.78
CA ILE A 39 11.10 14.12 -7.66
C ILE A 39 11.63 13.30 -6.49
N ILE A 40 10.72 12.80 -5.65
CA ILE A 40 11.04 11.90 -4.55
C ILE A 40 10.36 10.56 -4.80
N TYR A 41 11.16 9.53 -5.03
CA TYR A 41 10.68 8.15 -5.12
C TYR A 41 10.77 7.47 -3.74
N LEU A 42 9.66 6.92 -3.27
CA LEU A 42 9.58 6.19 -2.00
C LEU A 42 9.23 4.73 -2.28
N ASP A 43 10.06 3.82 -1.79
CA ASP A 43 9.78 2.39 -1.78
C ASP A 43 9.65 1.87 -0.34
N MET A 44 8.55 1.17 -0.06
CA MET A 44 8.26 0.60 1.25
C MET A 44 8.57 -0.88 1.26
N ARG A 45 9.70 -1.25 1.89
CA ARG A 45 10.04 -2.66 2.11
C ARG A 45 8.91 -3.37 2.85
N LYS A 46 8.41 -4.46 2.25
CA LYS A 46 7.36 -5.31 2.81
C LYS A 46 6.10 -4.52 3.20
N ALA A 47 5.65 -3.61 2.33
CA ALA A 47 4.50 -2.75 2.58
C ALA A 47 3.27 -3.51 3.11
N PHE A 48 2.95 -4.65 2.49
CA PHE A 48 1.82 -5.48 2.89
C PHE A 48 2.02 -6.20 4.22
N ASP A 49 3.25 -6.55 4.63
CA ASP A 49 3.52 -7.20 5.92
C ASP A 49 3.50 -6.20 7.09
N ARG A 50 3.63 -4.90 6.80
CA ARG A 50 3.81 -3.84 7.80
C ARG A 50 2.53 -3.08 8.15
N VAL A 51 1.40 -3.43 7.53
CA VAL A 51 0.12 -2.76 7.77
C VAL A 51 -0.37 -3.02 9.20
N ARG A 52 -0.47 -1.99 10.05
CA ARG A 52 -1.06 -2.15 11.39
C ARG A 52 -2.56 -2.34 11.27
N HIS A 53 -3.11 -3.41 11.86
CA HIS A 53 -4.53 -3.75 11.72
C HIS A 53 -5.47 -2.67 12.24
N GLY A 54 -5.19 -2.07 13.40
CA GLY A 54 -6.01 -0.97 13.94
C GLY A 54 -6.08 0.23 12.97
N VAL A 55 -4.92 0.69 12.48
CA VAL A 55 -4.85 1.79 11.52
C VAL A 55 -5.59 1.47 10.22
N LEU A 56 -5.52 0.23 9.75
CA LEU A 56 -6.27 -0.21 8.57
C LEU A 56 -7.78 -0.16 8.84
N LEU A 57 -8.23 -0.71 9.97
CA LEU A 57 -9.64 -0.73 10.35
C LEU A 57 -10.21 0.68 10.53
N ASP A 58 -9.44 1.60 11.12
CA ASP A 58 -9.82 3.01 11.27
C ASP A 58 -9.93 3.70 9.91
N LYS A 59 -8.97 3.46 9.01
CA LYS A 59 -9.01 3.98 7.64
C LYS A 59 -10.23 3.47 6.87
N LEU A 60 -10.59 2.19 7.02
CA LEU A 60 -11.79 1.61 6.39
C LEU A 60 -13.06 2.32 6.89
N GLN A 61 -13.17 2.60 8.19
CA GLN A 61 -14.31 3.36 8.72
C GLN A 61 -14.37 4.78 8.18
N ASN A 62 -13.22 5.45 8.03
CA ASN A 62 -13.13 6.81 7.50
C ASN A 62 -13.56 6.91 6.03
N ILE A 63 -13.42 5.84 5.24
CA ILE A 63 -13.94 5.77 3.87
C ILE A 63 -15.36 5.16 3.79
N ASN A 64 -16.08 5.17 4.92
CA ASN A 64 -17.47 4.70 5.06
C ASN A 64 -17.69 3.18 4.91
N ILE A 65 -16.65 2.35 5.05
CA ILE A 65 -16.82 0.90 5.21
C ILE A 65 -17.19 0.61 6.67
N ARG A 66 -18.47 0.27 6.91
CA ARG A 66 -19.06 0.11 8.26
C ARG A 66 -19.90 -1.16 8.36
N GLY A 67 -20.43 -1.42 9.56
CA GLY A 67 -21.34 -2.54 9.83
C GLY A 67 -20.69 -3.89 9.56
N ASN A 68 -21.45 -4.80 8.94
CA ASN A 68 -21.02 -6.19 8.72
C ASN A 68 -19.71 -6.31 7.94
N LEU A 69 -19.47 -5.41 6.97
CA LEU A 69 -18.25 -5.45 6.18
C LEU A 69 -17.03 -5.05 7.02
N HIS A 70 -17.15 -4.05 7.89
CA HIS A 70 -16.09 -3.68 8.82
C HIS A 70 -15.82 -4.79 9.83
N SER A 71 -16.87 -5.39 10.40
CA SER A 71 -16.77 -6.55 11.29
C SER A 71 -16.10 -7.74 10.61
N TRP A 72 -16.38 -7.97 9.33
CA TRP A 72 -15.73 -8.99 8.52
C TRP A 72 -14.23 -8.74 8.40
N PHE A 73 -13.80 -7.51 8.06
CA PHE A 73 -12.37 -7.15 8.02
C PHE A 73 -11.70 -7.31 9.40
N SER A 74 -12.38 -6.88 10.47
CA SER A 74 -11.87 -7.03 11.83
C SER A 74 -11.68 -8.50 12.19
N SER A 75 -12.66 -9.36 11.88
CA SER A 75 -12.57 -10.80 12.10
C SER A 75 -11.49 -11.44 11.25
N TYR A 76 -11.34 -11.02 9.99
CA TYR A 76 -10.35 -11.57 9.07
C TYR A 76 -8.92 -11.30 9.51
N LEU A 77 -8.65 -10.14 10.11
CA LEU A 77 -7.32 -9.75 10.56
C LEU A 77 -6.98 -10.27 11.96
N SER A 78 -7.98 -10.52 12.80
CA SER A 78 -7.83 -10.87 14.22
C SER A 78 -7.39 -12.33 14.45
N GLY A 79 -6.58 -12.54 15.51
CA GLY A 79 -6.23 -13.89 15.99
C GLY A 79 -5.36 -14.72 15.05
N ARG A 80 -4.84 -14.13 13.98
CA ARG A 80 -4.05 -14.85 12.96
C ARG A 80 -2.73 -15.34 13.53
N LYS A 81 -2.30 -16.51 13.04
CA LYS A 81 -0.98 -17.08 13.29
C LYS A 81 -0.34 -17.54 11.98
N GLN A 82 0.98 -17.50 11.93
CA GLN A 82 1.79 -17.93 10.79
C GLN A 82 2.86 -18.93 11.24
N ARG A 83 3.26 -19.82 10.33
CA ARG A 83 4.42 -20.70 10.47
C ARG A 83 4.99 -20.97 9.09
N VAL A 84 6.25 -21.41 9.03
CA VAL A 84 6.93 -21.74 7.78
C VAL A 84 7.21 -23.23 7.75
N THR A 85 6.88 -23.89 6.64
CA THR A 85 7.22 -25.29 6.39
C THR A 85 8.18 -25.34 5.21
N VAL A 86 9.28 -26.06 5.38
CA VAL A 86 10.27 -26.36 4.34
C VAL A 86 10.50 -27.87 4.33
N PRO A 87 11.10 -28.44 3.26
CA PRO A 87 11.48 -29.85 3.27
C PRO A 87 12.34 -30.16 4.51
N GLY A 88 11.92 -31.14 5.31
CA GLY A 88 12.63 -31.55 6.52
C GLY A 88 12.28 -30.80 7.81
N GLY A 89 11.37 -29.82 7.80
CA GLY A 89 10.98 -29.15 9.04
C GLY A 89 9.84 -28.14 8.96
N THR A 90 9.14 -27.95 10.09
CA THR A 90 8.11 -26.92 10.25
C THR A 90 8.42 -26.07 11.48
N SER A 91 8.33 -24.75 11.35
CA SER A 91 8.57 -23.82 12.45
C SER A 91 7.44 -23.86 13.49
N SER A 92 7.71 -23.29 14.66
CA SER A 92 6.65 -22.94 15.60
C SER A 92 5.70 -21.91 14.99
N SER A 93 4.47 -21.86 15.54
CA SER A 93 3.45 -20.92 15.13
C SER A 93 3.59 -19.61 15.90
N LEU A 94 3.56 -18.48 15.18
CA LEU A 94 3.69 -17.13 15.72
C LEU A 94 2.45 -16.30 15.41
N ALA A 95 2.05 -15.42 16.33
CA ALA A 95 0.94 -14.50 16.11
C ALA A 95 1.29 -13.45 15.03
N VAL A 96 0.32 -13.11 14.18
CA VAL A 96 0.45 -12.08 13.15
C VAL A 96 -0.12 -10.78 13.69
N THR A 97 0.76 -9.86 14.08
CA THR A 97 0.38 -8.57 14.69
C THR A 97 0.34 -7.41 13.69
N SER A 98 0.85 -7.62 12.48
CA SER A 98 0.81 -6.67 11.38
C SER A 98 0.72 -7.37 10.04
N GLY A 99 0.39 -6.60 9.02
CA GLY A 99 0.31 -6.98 7.65
C GLY A 99 -1.02 -7.57 7.23
N VAL A 100 -1.24 -7.68 5.93
CA VAL A 100 -2.40 -8.31 5.32
C VAL A 100 -1.93 -9.58 4.58
N PRO A 101 -2.77 -10.63 4.49
CA PRO A 101 -2.49 -11.76 3.59
C PRO A 101 -2.22 -11.26 2.16
N GLN A 102 -1.24 -11.86 1.50
CA GLN A 102 -0.98 -11.69 0.06
C GLN A 102 -1.79 -12.68 -0.76
#